data_AF-A0A4Q1CXA1-F1
#
_entry.id   AF-A0A4Q1CXA1-F1
#
_cell.length_a   1.000
_cell.length_b   1.000
_cell.length_c   1.000
_cell.angle_alpha   90.00
_cell.angle_beta   90.00
_cell.angle_gamma   90.00
#
_symmetry.space_group_name_H-M   'P 1'
#
loop_
_entity.id
_entity.type
_entity.pdbx_description
1 polymer ?
#
loop_
_entity_poly.entity_id
_entity_poly.type
_entity_poly.pdbx_seq_one_letter_code
_entity_poly.pdbx_strand_id
1 'polypeptide(L)'
;MTARVPSELAELALAVADATVRADIEMFARQQDIEGLIFYDLSCADDPRSPEAMGYIQRAAAYIEARSDVFPWRLVRHISAPSLVCFRDKEPRDVGA
;
A
#
# COMPACT_ATOMS: atom_id res chain seq x y z
N MET A 1 2.21 28.31 16.86
CA MET A 1 3.59 28.22 16.35
C MET A 1 3.78 26.82 15.78
N THR A 2 3.74 26.65 14.46
CA THR A 2 4.04 25.37 13.82
C THR A 2 5.56 25.24 13.72
N ALA A 3 6.14 24.27 14.44
CA ALA A 3 7.56 23.98 14.31
C ALA A 3 7.86 23.56 12.87
N ARG A 4 8.85 24.18 12.24
CA ARG A 4 9.30 23.80 10.89
C ARG A 4 10.08 22.49 11.02
N VAL A 5 9.57 21.42 10.42
CA VAL A 5 10.31 20.15 10.33
C VAL A 5 11.53 20.38 9.44
N PRO A 6 12.75 20.01 9.88
CA PRO A 6 13.94 20.01 9.02
C PRO A 6 13.71 19.19 7.75
N SER A 7 14.18 19.68 6.59
CA SER A 7 13.92 19.03 5.29
C SER A 7 14.43 17.60 5.24
N GLU A 8 15.61 17.33 5.78
CA GLU A 8 16.20 15.98 5.84
C GLU A 8 15.33 14.99 6.62
N LEU A 9 14.69 15.45 7.71
CA LEU A 9 13.77 14.60 8.49
C LEU A 9 12.47 14.34 7.73
N ALA A 10 11.98 15.30 6.96
CA ALA A 10 10.80 15.12 6.12
C ALA A 10 11.08 14.14 4.96
N GLU A 11 12.26 14.23 4.33
CA GLU A 11 12.70 13.31 3.29
C GLU A 11 12.85 11.88 3.82
N LEU A 12 13.47 11.73 5.00
CA LEU A 12 13.61 10.43 5.66
C LEU A 12 12.24 9.84 6.01
N ALA A 13 11.34 10.62 6.59
CA ALA A 13 10.00 10.15 6.93
C ALA A 13 9.22 9.69 5.69
N LEU A 14 9.36 10.41 4.56
CA LEU A 14 8.75 10.01 3.29
C LEU A 14 9.35 8.70 2.78
N ALA A 15 10.67 8.55 2.81
CA ALA A 15 11.35 7.33 2.37
C ALA A 15 10.94 6.11 3.21
N VAL A 16 10.77 6.28 4.53
CA VAL A 16 10.27 5.23 5.42
C VAL A 16 8.83 4.87 5.03
N ALA A 17 7.95 5.85 4.83
CA ALA A 17 6.57 5.60 4.45
C ALA A 17 6.47 4.88 3.09
N ASP A 18 7.26 5.28 2.09
CA ASP A 18 7.31 4.61 0.80
C ASP A 18 7.78 3.15 0.92
N ALA A 19 8.74 2.89 1.80
CA ALA A 19 9.31 1.56 2.01
C ALA A 19 8.37 0.61 2.77
N THR A 20 7.50 1.12 3.64
CA THR A 20 6.66 0.29 4.51
C THR A 20 5.23 0.13 4.01
N VAL A 21 4.70 1.04 3.17
CA VAL A 21 3.27 1.08 2.87
C VAL A 21 2.72 -0.21 2.23
N ARG A 22 3.52 -0.91 1.44
CA ARG A 22 3.15 -2.22 0.88
C ARG A 22 3.01 -3.26 1.99
N ALA A 23 3.98 -3.32 2.90
CA ALA A 23 3.99 -4.27 4.01
C ALA A 23 2.78 -4.08 4.95
N ASP A 24 2.32 -2.84 5.15
CA ASP A 24 1.10 -2.58 5.94
C ASP A 24 -0.13 -3.28 5.33
N ILE A 25 -0.28 -3.26 4.00
CA ILE A 25 -1.39 -3.97 3.35
C ILE A 25 -1.18 -5.48 3.42
N GLU A 26 0.03 -5.97 3.10
CA GLU A 26 0.34 -7.40 3.10
C GLU A 26 0.21 -8.03 4.50
N MET A 27 0.47 -7.26 5.56
CA MET A 27 0.42 -7.72 6.95
C MET A 27 -1.01 -7.68 7.54
N PHE A 28 -1.80 -6.65 7.21
CA PHE A 28 -3.06 -6.42 7.91
C PHE A 28 -4.30 -6.79 7.10
N ALA A 29 -4.26 -6.72 5.76
CA ALA A 29 -5.42 -7.03 4.93
C ALA A 29 -5.58 -8.55 4.76
N ARG A 30 -6.83 -9.01 4.71
CA ARG A 30 -7.14 -10.43 4.47
C ARG A 30 -6.60 -10.86 3.11
N GLN A 31 -5.81 -11.92 3.13
CA GLN A 31 -5.26 -12.52 1.92
C GLN A 31 -6.25 -13.50 1.27
N GLN A 32 -6.34 -13.48 -0.05
CA GLN A 32 -7.11 -14.42 -0.86
C GLN A 32 -6.25 -14.92 -2.03
N ASP A 33 -6.16 -16.24 -2.20
CA ASP A 33 -5.59 -16.85 -3.41
C ASP A 33 -6.70 -16.98 -4.46
N ILE A 34 -6.51 -16.32 -5.60
CA ILE A 34 -7.43 -16.36 -6.74
C ILE A 34 -6.60 -16.71 -7.96
N GLU A 35 -6.82 -17.91 -8.51
CA GLU A 35 -6.16 -18.41 -9.72
C GLU A 35 -4.62 -18.38 -9.63
N GLY A 36 -4.05 -18.60 -8.43
CA GLY A 36 -2.60 -18.59 -8.21
C GLY A 36 -2.01 -17.20 -8.05
N LEU A 37 -2.84 -16.16 -7.96
CA LEU A 37 -2.44 -14.80 -7.61
C LEU A 37 -2.92 -14.45 -6.21
N ILE A 38 -2.05 -13.78 -5.46
CA ILE A 38 -2.38 -13.27 -4.14
C ILE A 38 -3.07 -11.91 -4.25
N PHE A 39 -4.30 -11.85 -3.75
CA PHE A 39 -5.08 -10.64 -3.57
C PHE A 39 -5.21 -10.30 -2.08
N TYR A 40 -5.29 -9.01 -1.80
CA TYR A 40 -5.52 -8.46 -0.47
C TYR A 40 -6.85 -7.71 -0.48
N ASP A 41 -7.74 -8.04 0.46
CA ASP A 41 -9.03 -7.37 0.60
C ASP A 41 -8.92 -6.12 1.46
N LEU A 42 -8.90 -4.95 0.83
CA LEU A 42 -8.79 -3.67 1.54
C LEU A 42 -10.01 -3.33 2.40
N SER A 43 -11.11 -4.08 2.29
CA SER A 43 -12.31 -3.91 3.11
C SER A 43 -12.33 -4.80 4.36
N CYS A 44 -11.36 -5.70 4.50
CA CYS A 44 -11.37 -6.72 5.54
C CYS A 44 -9.96 -6.94 6.13
N ALA A 45 -9.82 -6.72 7.43
CA ALA A 45 -8.61 -7.08 8.15
C ALA A 45 -8.50 -8.60 8.29
N ASP A 46 -7.27 -9.11 8.30
CA ASP A 46 -6.98 -10.52 8.50
C ASP A 46 -7.31 -10.98 9.92
N ASP A 47 -6.79 -10.27 10.94
CA ASP A 47 -7.14 -10.51 12.34
C ASP A 47 -8.32 -9.63 12.79
N PRO A 48 -9.52 -10.21 13.01
CA PRO A 48 -10.68 -9.45 13.49
C PRO A 48 -10.51 -8.93 14.93
N ARG A 49 -9.47 -9.37 15.66
CA ARG A 49 -9.17 -8.90 17.02
C ARG A 49 -8.26 -7.67 17.04
N SER A 50 -7.78 -7.22 15.88
CA SER A 50 -6.99 -5.99 15.76
C SER A 50 -7.88 -4.83 15.29
N PRO A 51 -8.48 -4.04 16.21
CA PRO A 51 -9.37 -2.94 15.83
C PRO A 51 -8.66 -1.85 15.02
N GLU A 52 -7.33 -1.76 15.12
CA GLU A 52 -6.52 -0.78 14.40
C GLU A 52 -6.13 -1.22 12.98
N ALA A 53 -6.20 -2.53 12.68
CA ALA A 53 -5.80 -3.10 11.38
C ALA A 53 -6.46 -2.41 10.20
N MET A 54 -7.78 -2.18 10.28
CA MET A 54 -8.51 -1.45 9.24
C MET A 54 -7.99 -0.02 9.05
N GLY A 55 -7.57 0.64 10.13
CA GLY A 55 -6.97 1.98 10.05
C GLY A 55 -5.62 1.97 9.34
N TYR A 56 -4.77 0.95 9.57
CA TYR A 56 -3.50 0.78 8.86
C TYR A 56 -3.75 0.57 7.36
N ILE A 57 -4.66 -0.34 7.00
CA ILE A 57 -5.02 -0.64 5.60
C ILE A 57 -5.54 0.60 4.87
N GLN A 58 -6.47 1.35 5.49
CA GLN A 58 -7.06 2.54 4.89
C GLN A 58 -6.03 3.66 4.69
N ARG A 59 -5.15 3.89 5.68
CA ARG A 59 -4.07 4.87 5.55
C ARG A 59 -3.08 4.48 4.46
N ALA A 60 -2.71 3.20 4.39
CA ALA A 60 -1.80 2.70 3.36
C ALA A 60 -2.41 2.86 1.96
N ALA A 61 -3.67 2.46 1.76
CA ALA A 61 -4.36 2.61 0.49
C ALA A 61 -4.46 4.09 0.05
N ALA A 62 -4.84 4.99 0.96
CA ALA A 62 -4.91 6.42 0.68
C ALA A 62 -3.52 7.03 0.38
N TYR A 63 -2.48 6.57 1.09
CA TYR A 63 -1.11 7.01 0.84
C TYR A 63 -0.63 6.59 -0.55
N ILE A 64 -0.85 5.33 -0.94
CA ILE A 64 -0.49 4.83 -2.27
C ILE A 64 -1.18 5.63 -3.37
N GLU A 65 -2.49 5.91 -3.20
CA GLU A 65 -3.25 6.72 -4.15
C GLU A 65 -2.69 8.16 -4.26
N ALA A 66 -2.35 8.79 -3.14
CA ALA A 66 -1.76 10.12 -3.13
C ALA A 66 -0.35 10.17 -3.74
N ARG A 67 0.43 9.09 -3.60
CA ARG A 67 1.78 8.99 -4.16
C ARG A 67 1.79 8.65 -5.65
N SER A 68 0.72 8.03 -6.17
CA SER A 68 0.57 7.70 -7.59
C SER A 68 1.70 6.80 -8.11
N ASP A 69 2.29 7.09 -9.27
CA ASP A 69 3.17 6.18 -10.01
C ASP A 69 4.65 6.20 -9.60
N VAL A 70 4.97 6.44 -8.33
CA VAL A 70 6.36 6.54 -7.84
C VAL A 70 6.97 5.20 -7.40
N PHE A 71 6.14 4.21 -7.09
CA PHE A 71 6.60 2.92 -6.58
C PHE A 71 7.17 2.03 -7.70
N PRO A 72 8.07 1.09 -7.39
CA PRO A 72 8.56 0.10 -8.36
C PRO A 72 7.51 -0.97 -8.69
N TRP A 73 6.32 -0.89 -8.10
CA TRP A 73 5.18 -1.77 -8.32
C TRP A 73 3.90 -0.93 -8.53
N ARG A 74 2.84 -1.59 -8.97
CA ARG A 74 1.50 -1.02 -9.13
C ARG A 74 0.50 -1.81 -8.29
N LEU A 75 -0.43 -1.09 -7.68
CA LEU A 75 -1.59 -1.67 -7.01
C LEU A 75 -2.69 -1.90 -8.06
N VAL A 76 -2.93 -3.16 -8.43
CA VAL A 76 -3.91 -3.54 -9.44
C VAL A 76 -5.18 -4.03 -8.75
N ARG A 77 -6.33 -3.49 -9.14
CA ARG A 77 -7.64 -3.90 -8.59
C ARG A 77 -8.22 -5.06 -9.40
N HIS A 78 -8.87 -5.99 -8.71
CA HIS A 78 -9.64 -7.04 -9.36
C HIS A 78 -10.86 -6.45 -10.09
N ILE A 79 -11.12 -6.88 -11.33
CA ILE A 79 -12.14 -6.28 -12.20
C ILE A 79 -13.57 -6.39 -11.65
N SER A 80 -13.89 -7.49 -10.97
CA SER A 80 -15.23 -7.77 -10.44
C SER A 80 -15.39 -7.38 -8.96
N ALA A 81 -14.30 -7.06 -8.27
CA ALA A 81 -14.28 -6.78 -6.84
C ALA A 81 -13.20 -5.75 -6.53
N PRO A 82 -13.47 -4.44 -6.67
CA PRO A 82 -12.43 -3.41 -6.57
C PRO A 82 -11.73 -3.30 -5.21
N SER A 83 -12.30 -3.88 -4.14
CA SER A 83 -11.66 -3.98 -2.83
C SER A 83 -10.51 -5.00 -2.81
N LEU A 84 -10.53 -5.98 -3.70
CA LEU A 84 -9.44 -6.94 -3.88
C LEU A 84 -8.35 -6.33 -4.75
N VAL A 85 -7.14 -6.28 -4.22
CA VAL A 85 -5.99 -5.70 -4.90
C VAL A 85 -4.80 -6.65 -4.90
N CYS A 86 -3.96 -6.58 -5.92
CA CYS A 86 -2.68 -7.28 -5.96
C CYS A 86 -1.57 -6.31 -6.32
N PHE A 87 -0.36 -6.60 -5.83
CA PHE A 87 0.84 -5.85 -6.20
C PHE A 87 1.48 -6.51 -7.42
N ARG A 88 1.79 -5.70 -8.44
CA ARG A 88 2.56 -6.14 -9.61
C ARG A 88 3.80 -5.28 -9.77
N ASP A 89 4.97 -5.90 -9.79
CA ASP A 89 6.21 -5.18 -10.07
C ASP A 89 6.16 -4.60 -11.49
N LYS A 90 6.69 -3.39 -11.65
CA LYS A 90 6.86 -2.75 -12.95
C LYS A 90 7.99 -3.45 -13.69
N GLU A 91 7.84 -3.68 -14.99
CA GLU A 91 8.98 -4.17 -15.76
C GLU A 91 10.07 -3.08 -15.83
N PRO A 92 11.34 -3.44 -16.05
CA PRO A 92 12.42 -2.46 -16.24
C PRO A 92 12.15 -1.44 -17.37
N ARG A 93 11.22 -1.77 -18.28
CA ARG A 93 10.79 -0.90 -19.39
C ARG A 93 9.69 0.08 -19.01
N ASP A 94 8.99 -0.17 -17.90
CA ASP A 94 7.94 0.66 -17.33
C ASP A 94 8.49 1.68 -16.32
N VAL A 95 9.72 1.48 -15.84
CA VAL A 95 10.47 2.45 -15.06
C VAL A 95 11.19 3.35 -16.07
N GLY A 96 10.60 4.52 -16.35
CA GLY A 96 11.11 5.46 -17.35
C GLY A 96 12.61 5.77 -17.18
N ALA A 97 13.28 5.94 -18.32
CA ALA A 97 14.66 6.43 -18.45
C ALA A 97 14.85 7.81 -17.82
#